data_AF-A0A3L8SW81-F1
#
_entry.id   AF-A0A3L8SW81-F1
#
_cell.length_a   1.000
_cell.length_b   1.000
_cell.length_c   1.000
_cell.angle_alpha   90.00
_cell.angle_beta   90.00
_cell.angle_gamma   90.00
#
_symmetry.space_group_name_H-M   'P 1'
#
loop_
_entity.id
_entity.type
_entity.pdbx_description
1 polymer ?
#
loop_
_entity_poly.entity_id
_entity_poly.type
_entity_poly.pdbx_seq_one_letter_code
_entity_poly.pdbx_strand_id
1 'polypeptide(L)'
;NAESIDLKQFFDLHFSHIYYVFFENFVTIEVGLKQKGHKSQREELDSILFIFEKILQLLPERIHQRWQFHSIGLILKKLLHTGNSLKIRREGVRLFLLWLQALQNNCSREQLWMFSCLIPGFSSPQSEYGPRTLDNLINPPLNVQETQVTLEEITPLVPPQSGDKGQEDLTSYFLEALLKYMVIQVKSLEWKNKENQEKGFSFLFSNFKKYYLPSIFPNICKETSLPGISTFLSQIPPVALAMFETDIPQMRPKPHYVIVKKDAETNEAIYCTKEPFIKARVIVIRWLVSFWLEPKPHTGSHIPGMEGENVPKNIQRAAASMASREESKNDSTDKQDRNAEPEQSHSNTSTLTEREPSSSSLCSIDEEHLTDIEIVRKVFSSKRSNVNFLTEIFRQAFLLPICEAAAMRKVVKVYQEWIQQEDKPLFMKEPEEIMQCTAVDCDENVDHNSSEKGKERE
;
A
#
# COMPACT_ATOMS: atom_id res chain seq x y z
N ASN A 1 19.39 -0.88 -21.77
CA ASN A 1 18.62 -0.17 -22.82
C ASN A 1 17.95 -1.15 -23.78
N ALA A 2 17.32 -2.22 -23.29
CA ALA A 2 16.43 -3.06 -24.09
C ALA A 2 14.99 -2.59 -23.85
N GLU A 3 14.13 -2.69 -24.85
CA GLU A 3 12.69 -2.44 -24.66
C GLU A 3 12.11 -3.48 -23.69
N SER A 4 11.08 -3.12 -22.90
CA SER A 4 10.50 -4.01 -21.85
C SER A 4 10.09 -5.38 -22.41
N ILE A 5 9.58 -5.40 -23.65
CA ILE A 5 9.15 -6.62 -24.34
C ILE A 5 10.35 -7.55 -24.63
N ASP A 6 11.47 -7.01 -25.11
CA ASP A 6 12.69 -7.78 -25.39
C ASP A 6 13.29 -8.36 -24.10
N LEU A 7 13.25 -7.57 -23.02
CA LEU A 7 13.75 -7.99 -21.72
C LEU A 7 12.92 -9.15 -21.15
N LYS A 8 11.59 -9.08 -21.25
CA LYS A 8 10.72 -10.17 -20.81
C LYS A 8 10.99 -11.46 -21.57
N GLN A 9 11.10 -11.38 -22.90
CA GLN A 9 11.42 -12.55 -23.72
C GLN A 9 12.76 -13.15 -23.31
N PHE A 10 13.80 -12.33 -23.13
CA PHE A 10 15.11 -12.80 -22.67
C PHE A 10 15.03 -13.55 -21.33
N PHE A 11 14.28 -13.01 -20.35
CA PHE A 11 14.05 -13.69 -19.08
C PHE A 11 13.28 -15.00 -19.25
N ASP A 12 12.24 -15.02 -20.09
CA ASP A 12 11.42 -16.21 -20.35
C ASP A 12 12.23 -17.37 -20.97
N LEU A 13 13.20 -17.06 -21.84
CA LEU A 13 14.11 -18.02 -22.46
C LEU A 13 15.23 -18.51 -21.51
N HIS A 14 15.81 -17.61 -20.70
CA HIS A 14 17.00 -17.90 -19.90
C HIS A 14 16.75 -17.98 -18.38
N PHE A 15 15.49 -18.08 -17.95
CA PHE A 15 15.03 -18.06 -16.56
C PHE A 15 15.88 -18.89 -15.59
N SER A 16 16.24 -20.13 -15.96
CA SER A 16 17.02 -21.04 -15.11
C SER A 16 18.45 -20.54 -14.87
N HIS A 17 19.13 -20.10 -15.94
CA HIS A 17 20.50 -19.59 -15.88
C HIS A 17 20.56 -18.26 -15.13
N ILE A 18 19.63 -17.35 -15.40
CA ILE A 18 19.52 -16.07 -14.71
C ILE A 18 19.35 -16.31 -13.21
N TYR A 19 18.43 -17.21 -12.82
CA TYR A 19 18.20 -17.52 -11.41
C TYR A 19 19.41 -18.17 -10.75
N TYR A 20 20.08 -19.09 -11.44
CA TYR A 20 21.29 -19.74 -10.93
C TYR A 20 22.39 -18.71 -10.64
N VAL A 21 22.70 -17.83 -11.60
CA VAL A 21 23.71 -16.77 -11.41
C VAL A 21 23.30 -15.84 -10.28
N PHE A 22 22.04 -15.42 -10.23
CA PHE A 22 21.53 -14.61 -9.12
C PHE A 22 21.75 -15.30 -7.76
N PHE A 23 21.38 -16.58 -7.65
CA PHE A 23 21.45 -17.34 -6.41
C PHE A 23 22.90 -17.50 -5.92
N GLU A 24 23.83 -17.85 -6.81
CA GLU A 24 25.26 -17.95 -6.49
C GLU A 24 25.83 -16.62 -5.95
N ASN A 25 25.47 -15.51 -6.60
CA ASN A 25 25.88 -14.18 -6.14
C ASN A 25 25.25 -13.83 -4.79
N PHE A 26 23.98 -14.19 -4.56
CA PHE A 26 23.31 -13.98 -3.29
C PHE A 26 23.98 -14.76 -2.14
N VAL A 27 24.35 -16.02 -2.37
CA VAL A 27 25.06 -16.83 -1.37
C VAL A 27 26.44 -16.24 -1.07
N THR A 28 27.15 -15.81 -2.12
CA THR A 28 28.48 -15.18 -1.98
C THR A 28 28.41 -13.91 -1.13
N ILE A 29 27.47 -13.02 -1.42
CA ILE A 29 27.34 -11.77 -0.66
C ILE A 29 26.86 -12.02 0.76
N GLU A 30 26.00 -13.01 0.99
CA GLU A 30 25.56 -13.39 2.34
C GLU A 30 26.74 -13.78 3.22
N VAL A 31 27.62 -14.65 2.73
CA VAL A 31 28.83 -15.07 3.47
C VAL A 31 29.73 -13.85 3.74
N GLY A 32 29.91 -12.98 2.75
CA GLY A 32 30.68 -11.75 2.88
C GLY A 32 30.13 -10.80 3.95
N LEU A 33 28.81 -10.63 4.01
CA LEU A 33 28.15 -9.77 4.99
C LEU A 33 28.26 -10.33 6.42
N LYS A 34 28.21 -11.65 6.59
CA LYS A 34 28.40 -12.34 7.90
C LYS A 34 29.82 -12.13 8.46
N GLN A 35 30.84 -12.02 7.60
CA GLN A 35 32.25 -11.92 8.01
C GLN A 35 32.75 -10.48 8.29
N LYS A 36 31.82 -9.53 8.55
CA LYS A 36 32.00 -8.07 8.77
C LYS A 36 31.72 -7.26 7.49
N GLY A 37 30.42 -7.10 7.20
CA GLY A 37 29.90 -6.38 6.04
C GLY A 37 30.41 -4.94 5.85
N HIS A 38 31.24 -4.73 4.84
CA HIS A 38 31.72 -3.40 4.42
C HIS A 38 30.68 -2.64 3.60
N LYS A 39 30.87 -1.31 3.44
CA LYS A 39 29.96 -0.45 2.67
C LYS A 39 29.75 -0.97 1.23
N SER A 40 30.82 -1.40 0.56
CA SER A 40 30.76 -1.97 -0.79
C SER A 40 29.88 -3.21 -0.90
N GLN A 41 29.94 -4.12 0.09
CA GLN A 41 29.11 -5.34 0.10
C GLN A 41 27.61 -5.02 0.27
N ARG A 42 27.28 -3.88 0.89
CA ARG A 42 25.88 -3.44 0.99
C ARG A 42 25.37 -2.88 -0.33
N GLU A 43 26.21 -2.15 -1.05
CA GLU A 43 25.90 -1.65 -2.40
C GLU A 43 25.78 -2.81 -3.41
N GLU A 44 26.61 -3.84 -3.25
CA GLU A 44 26.52 -5.08 -4.01
C GLU A 44 25.24 -5.86 -3.68
N LEU A 45 24.86 -5.96 -2.39
CA LEU A 45 23.57 -6.53 -2.00
C LEU A 45 22.39 -5.78 -2.64
N ASP A 46 22.39 -4.44 -2.60
CA ASP A 46 21.35 -3.62 -3.24
C ASP A 46 21.27 -3.95 -4.77
N SER A 47 22.41 -4.17 -5.42
CA SER A 47 22.48 -4.57 -6.84
C SER A 47 21.94 -5.99 -7.10
N ILE A 48 22.26 -6.94 -6.22
CA ILE A 48 21.75 -8.33 -6.30
C ILE A 48 20.23 -8.35 -6.07
N LEU A 49 19.72 -7.55 -5.13
CA LEU A 49 18.28 -7.43 -4.86
C LEU A 49 17.54 -6.76 -6.02
N PHE A 50 18.17 -5.85 -6.76
CA PHE A 50 17.61 -5.32 -7.99
C PHE A 50 17.40 -6.42 -9.05
N ILE A 51 18.37 -7.32 -9.23
CA ILE A 51 18.21 -8.47 -10.13
C ILE A 51 17.11 -9.42 -9.62
N PHE A 52 17.05 -9.65 -8.31
CA PHE A 52 15.99 -10.45 -7.71
C PHE A 52 14.60 -9.87 -7.99
N GLU A 53 14.44 -8.55 -7.83
CA GLU A 53 13.22 -7.86 -8.20
C GLU A 53 12.86 -8.09 -9.67
N LYS A 54 13.83 -7.98 -10.59
CA LYS A 54 13.57 -8.23 -12.02
C LYS A 54 13.14 -9.67 -12.31
N ILE A 55 13.72 -10.65 -11.61
CA ILE A 55 13.25 -12.04 -11.67
C ILE A 55 11.78 -12.13 -11.24
N LEU A 56 11.40 -11.50 -10.13
CA LEU A 56 10.03 -11.50 -9.64
C LEU A 56 9.06 -10.79 -10.60
N GLN A 57 9.48 -9.66 -11.19
CA GLN A 57 8.67 -8.85 -12.11
C GLN A 57 8.45 -9.50 -13.47
N LEU A 58 9.48 -10.14 -14.03
CA LEU A 58 9.50 -10.61 -15.41
C LEU A 58 9.10 -12.09 -15.57
N LEU A 59 9.07 -12.87 -14.49
CA LEU A 59 8.70 -14.28 -14.51
C LEU A 59 7.45 -14.61 -13.65
N PRO A 60 6.38 -13.80 -13.66
CA PRO A 60 5.24 -14.02 -12.79
C PRO A 60 4.51 -15.34 -13.10
N GLU A 61 4.45 -15.77 -14.36
CA GLU A 61 3.80 -17.04 -14.74
C GLU A 61 4.51 -18.25 -14.14
N ARG A 62 5.84 -18.24 -14.12
CA ARG A 62 6.63 -19.34 -13.55
C ARG A 62 6.49 -19.36 -12.03
N ILE A 63 6.56 -18.18 -11.40
CA ILE A 63 6.37 -18.05 -9.96
C ILE A 63 4.98 -18.51 -9.55
N HIS A 64 3.95 -18.17 -10.33
CA HIS A 64 2.59 -18.66 -10.11
C HIS A 64 2.51 -20.19 -10.11
N GLN A 65 3.28 -20.85 -10.99
CA GLN A 65 3.46 -22.30 -11.04
C GLN A 65 4.43 -22.85 -9.98
N ARG A 66 4.80 -22.04 -8.98
CA ARG A 66 5.70 -22.38 -7.87
C ARG A 66 7.13 -22.74 -8.31
N TRP A 67 7.59 -22.21 -9.44
CA TRP A 67 9.00 -22.30 -9.82
C TRP A 67 9.89 -21.62 -8.77
N GLN A 68 10.98 -22.30 -8.37
CA GLN A 68 11.92 -21.87 -7.32
C GLN A 68 11.26 -21.49 -5.98
N PHE A 69 10.05 -22.00 -5.70
CA PHE A 69 9.24 -21.60 -4.55
C PHE A 69 9.98 -21.62 -3.21
N HIS A 70 10.69 -22.71 -2.92
CA HIS A 70 11.42 -22.88 -1.65
C HIS A 70 12.65 -21.97 -1.57
N SER A 71 13.40 -21.83 -2.66
CA SER A 71 14.61 -21.01 -2.72
C SER A 71 14.28 -19.51 -2.63
N ILE A 72 13.28 -19.05 -3.39
CA ILE A 72 12.74 -17.69 -3.28
C ILE A 72 12.23 -17.43 -1.86
N GLY A 73 11.47 -18.38 -1.30
CA GLY A 73 10.99 -18.32 0.08
C GLY A 73 12.12 -18.17 1.10
N LEU A 74 13.23 -18.91 0.94
CA LEU A 74 14.39 -18.84 1.82
C LEU A 74 15.07 -17.46 1.78
N ILE A 75 15.28 -16.90 0.59
CA ILE A 75 15.85 -15.55 0.42
C ILE A 75 14.96 -14.50 1.08
N LEU A 76 13.64 -14.60 0.88
CA LEU A 76 12.69 -13.68 1.50
C LEU A 76 12.67 -13.81 3.03
N LYS A 77 12.80 -15.02 3.59
CA LYS A 77 12.96 -15.22 5.03
C LYS A 77 14.23 -14.53 5.56
N LYS A 78 15.36 -14.65 4.86
CA LYS A 78 16.62 -13.95 5.20
C LYS A 78 16.46 -12.43 5.19
N LEU A 79 15.70 -11.87 4.24
CA LEU A 79 15.42 -10.42 4.17
C LEU A 79 14.43 -9.96 5.25
N LEU A 80 13.41 -10.77 5.56
CA LEU A 80 12.36 -10.47 6.54
C LEU A 80 12.79 -10.66 8.00
N HIS A 81 13.97 -11.25 8.24
CA HIS A 81 14.49 -11.51 9.58
C HIS A 81 14.42 -10.26 10.47
N THR A 82 13.84 -10.41 11.67
CA THR A 82 13.52 -9.30 12.58
C THR A 82 14.75 -8.54 13.06
N GLY A 83 15.89 -9.23 13.16
CA GLY A 83 17.20 -8.66 13.48
C GLY A 83 17.90 -7.90 12.34
N ASN A 84 17.32 -7.79 11.14
CA ASN A 84 17.84 -6.92 10.09
C ASN A 84 17.59 -5.44 10.41
N SER A 85 18.41 -4.56 9.83
CA SER A 85 18.13 -3.13 9.74
C SER A 85 16.75 -2.89 9.11
N LEU A 86 16.09 -1.79 9.51
CA LEU A 86 14.76 -1.46 9.01
C LEU A 86 14.74 -1.25 7.49
N LYS A 87 15.85 -0.77 6.89
CA LYS A 87 16.01 -0.64 5.43
C LYS A 87 15.87 -2.01 4.75
N ILE A 88 16.67 -2.99 5.17
CA ILE A 88 16.62 -4.34 4.59
C ILE A 88 15.29 -5.02 4.87
N ARG A 89 14.75 -4.90 6.09
CA ARG A 89 13.48 -5.52 6.43
C ARG A 89 12.32 -4.96 5.61
N ARG A 90 12.28 -3.64 5.37
CA ARG A 90 11.29 -3.03 4.48
C ARG A 90 11.42 -3.48 3.04
N GLU A 91 12.64 -3.62 2.55
CA GLU A 91 12.89 -4.15 1.22
C GLU A 91 12.45 -5.61 1.10
N GLY A 92 12.67 -6.41 2.16
CA GLY A 92 12.12 -7.76 2.30
C GLY A 92 10.60 -7.77 2.24
N VAL A 93 9.91 -6.85 2.94
CA VAL A 93 8.44 -6.72 2.87
C VAL A 93 7.99 -6.39 1.44
N ARG A 94 8.67 -5.46 0.77
CA ARG A 94 8.36 -5.06 -0.61
C ARG A 94 8.49 -6.25 -1.56
N LEU A 95 9.62 -6.95 -1.55
CA LEU A 95 9.87 -8.10 -2.43
C LEU A 95 8.96 -9.29 -2.10
N PHE A 96 8.65 -9.48 -0.80
CA PHE A 96 7.72 -10.52 -0.35
C PHE A 96 6.30 -10.28 -0.88
N LEU A 97 5.81 -9.04 -0.86
CA LEU A 97 4.50 -8.72 -1.40
C LEU A 97 4.43 -8.94 -2.91
N LEU A 98 5.50 -8.58 -3.64
CA LEU A 98 5.61 -8.86 -5.07
C LEU A 98 5.54 -10.37 -5.37
N TRP A 99 6.29 -11.18 -4.62
CA TRP A 99 6.26 -12.64 -4.73
C TRP A 99 4.88 -13.22 -4.39
N LEU A 100 4.28 -12.76 -3.29
CA LEU A 100 2.97 -13.21 -2.85
C LEU A 100 1.86 -12.85 -3.86
N GLN A 101 1.98 -11.69 -4.50
CA GLN A 101 1.09 -11.23 -5.57
C GLN A 101 1.23 -12.06 -6.86
N ALA A 102 2.43 -12.56 -7.16
CA ALA A 102 2.67 -13.48 -8.27
C ALA A 102 2.10 -14.88 -7.95
N LEU A 103 2.29 -15.37 -6.72
CA LEU A 103 1.77 -16.66 -6.26
C LEU A 103 0.24 -16.72 -6.23
N GLN A 104 -0.42 -15.67 -5.72
CA GLN A 104 -1.87 -15.63 -5.51
C GLN A 104 -2.35 -16.90 -4.76
N ASN A 105 -3.34 -17.60 -5.31
CA ASN A 105 -3.93 -18.81 -4.73
C ASN A 105 -2.97 -20.02 -4.72
N ASN A 106 -1.80 -19.95 -5.36
CA ASN A 106 -0.77 -21.00 -5.32
C ASN A 106 0.22 -20.86 -4.15
N CYS A 107 0.05 -19.85 -3.29
CA CYS A 107 0.81 -19.76 -2.04
C CYS A 107 0.37 -20.85 -1.05
N SER A 108 1.26 -21.23 -0.13
CA SER A 108 0.91 -22.14 0.96
C SER A 108 0.51 -21.35 2.21
N ARG A 109 -0.06 -22.06 3.19
CA ARG A 109 -0.49 -21.45 4.46
C ARG A 109 0.65 -20.74 5.20
N GLU A 110 1.87 -21.24 5.07
CA GLU A 110 3.07 -20.61 5.62
C GLU A 110 3.27 -19.18 5.11
N GLN A 111 3.11 -18.92 3.80
CA GLN A 111 3.24 -17.58 3.23
C GLN A 111 2.15 -16.65 3.73
N LEU A 112 0.93 -17.16 3.92
CA LEU A 112 -0.15 -16.36 4.53
C LEU A 112 0.12 -16.04 6.00
N TRP A 113 0.72 -16.97 6.75
CA TRP A 113 1.15 -16.71 8.12
C TRP A 113 2.29 -15.69 8.17
N MET A 114 3.29 -15.81 7.30
CA MET A 114 4.34 -14.78 7.18
C MET A 114 3.73 -13.42 6.84
N PHE A 115 2.79 -13.38 5.88
CA PHE A 115 2.06 -12.16 5.53
C PHE A 115 1.37 -11.54 6.73
N SER A 116 0.74 -12.32 7.60
CA SER A 116 0.06 -11.84 8.81
C SER A 116 1.00 -11.31 9.91
N CYS A 117 2.29 -11.61 9.81
CA CYS A 117 3.31 -11.23 10.79
C CYS A 117 4.29 -10.16 10.28
N LEU A 118 4.07 -9.60 9.08
CA LEU A 118 4.95 -8.58 8.50
C LEU A 118 4.96 -7.28 9.31
N ILE A 119 3.82 -6.89 9.88
CA ILE A 119 3.69 -5.69 10.68
C ILE A 119 3.83 -6.05 12.17
N PRO A 120 4.88 -5.58 12.87
CA PRO A 120 5.04 -5.78 14.31
C PRO A 120 3.87 -5.18 15.09
N GLY A 121 3.54 -5.77 16.25
CA GLY A 121 2.52 -5.26 17.17
C GLY A 121 1.13 -5.84 16.99
N PHE A 122 0.80 -6.44 15.83
CA PHE A 122 -0.43 -7.22 15.67
C PHE A 122 -0.29 -8.64 16.21
N SER A 123 -1.41 -9.24 16.61
CA SER A 123 -1.44 -10.60 17.16
C SER A 123 -1.06 -11.65 16.11
N SER A 124 -0.13 -12.53 16.46
CA SER A 124 0.27 -13.64 15.59
C SER A 124 -0.85 -14.68 15.42
N PRO A 125 -0.95 -15.33 14.25
CA PRO A 125 -1.91 -16.39 14.04
C PRO A 125 -1.65 -17.58 14.99
N GLN A 126 -2.73 -18.17 15.48
CA GLN A 126 -2.68 -19.32 16.38
C GLN A 126 -2.57 -20.62 15.57
N SER A 127 -1.74 -21.55 16.04
CA SER A 127 -1.65 -22.91 15.53
C SER A 127 -1.79 -23.91 16.69
N GLU A 128 -1.96 -25.19 16.39
CA GLU A 128 -2.01 -26.27 17.39
C GLU A 128 -0.77 -26.30 18.29
N TYR A 129 0.36 -25.76 17.81
CA TYR A 129 1.63 -25.68 18.52
C TYR A 129 1.92 -24.28 19.12
N GLY A 130 0.87 -23.45 19.28
CA GLY A 130 0.99 -22.09 19.81
C GLY A 130 1.11 -20.99 18.74
N PRO A 131 1.44 -19.75 19.15
CA PRO A 131 1.48 -18.59 18.26
C PRO A 131 2.63 -18.67 17.25
N ARG A 132 2.30 -18.47 15.97
CA ARG A 132 3.27 -18.46 14.87
C ARG A 132 3.79 -17.04 14.62
N THR A 133 4.75 -16.61 15.44
CA THR A 133 5.48 -15.34 15.24
C THR A 133 6.31 -15.40 13.95
N LEU A 134 6.74 -14.24 13.44
CA LEU A 134 7.60 -14.19 12.26
C LEU A 134 8.91 -14.96 12.49
N ASP A 135 9.52 -14.81 13.67
CA ASP A 135 10.74 -15.52 14.04
C ASP A 135 10.55 -17.05 14.01
N ASN A 136 9.44 -17.56 14.54
CA ASN A 136 9.12 -18.99 14.51
C ASN A 136 8.83 -19.53 13.10
N LEU A 137 8.46 -18.66 12.15
CA LEU A 137 8.23 -19.02 10.75
C LEU A 137 9.54 -18.99 9.94
N ILE A 138 10.44 -18.07 10.30
CA ILE A 138 11.77 -17.96 9.71
C ILE A 138 12.65 -19.12 10.19
N ASN A 139 12.74 -19.31 11.51
CA ASN A 139 13.47 -20.37 12.18
C ASN A 139 12.49 -21.25 12.98
N PRO A 140 11.89 -22.27 12.36
CA PRO A 140 10.98 -23.16 13.08
C PRO A 140 11.74 -23.90 14.20
N PRO A 141 11.13 -24.06 15.40
CA PRO A 141 11.77 -24.77 16.50
C PRO A 141 12.03 -26.22 16.09
N LEU A 142 13.31 -26.60 16.04
CA LEU A 142 13.73 -27.96 15.71
C LEU A 142 13.46 -28.86 16.92
N ASN A 143 12.64 -29.90 16.76
CA ASN A 143 12.56 -30.98 17.74
C ASN A 143 13.72 -31.93 17.47
N VAL A 144 14.85 -31.73 18.15
CA VAL A 144 16.07 -32.51 17.92
C VAL A 144 15.86 -33.95 18.38
N GLN A 145 15.59 -34.85 17.44
CA GLN A 145 16.01 -36.25 17.57
C GLN A 145 17.32 -36.38 16.79
N GLU A 146 18.37 -36.88 17.45
CA GLU A 146 19.81 -36.74 17.14
C GLU A 146 20.30 -37.36 15.81
N THR A 147 19.50 -37.46 14.75
CA THR A 147 19.91 -38.15 13.51
C THR A 147 19.42 -37.55 12.20
N GLN A 148 18.98 -36.29 12.16
CA GLN A 148 18.55 -35.64 10.92
C GLN A 148 19.43 -34.42 10.57
N VAL A 149 19.65 -34.22 9.27
CA VAL A 149 20.28 -33.01 8.71
C VAL A 149 19.55 -31.79 9.26
N THR A 150 20.19 -31.04 10.15
CA THR A 150 19.61 -29.83 10.73
C THR A 150 19.62 -28.71 9.69
N LEU A 151 18.46 -28.09 9.45
CA LEU A 151 18.37 -26.90 8.60
C LEU A 151 19.28 -25.81 9.18
N GLU A 152 20.09 -25.16 8.33
CA GLU A 152 20.90 -24.01 8.75
C GLU A 152 19.97 -22.89 9.25
N GLU A 153 20.25 -22.39 10.46
CA GLU A 153 19.50 -21.29 11.06
C GLU A 153 19.67 -20.01 10.23
N ILE A 154 18.56 -19.34 9.94
CA ILE A 154 18.57 -18.07 9.24
C ILE A 154 19.00 -16.98 10.22
N THR A 155 20.12 -16.33 9.93
CA THR A 155 20.63 -15.17 10.68
C THR A 155 20.37 -13.86 9.93
N PRO A 156 20.38 -12.69 10.61
CA PRO A 156 20.29 -11.40 9.93
C PRO A 156 21.39 -11.23 8.87
N LEU A 157 21.03 -10.65 7.72
CA LEU A 157 21.98 -10.27 6.66
C LEU A 157 22.74 -9.01 7.01
N VAL A 158 22.02 -7.97 7.44
CA VAL A 158 22.60 -6.66 7.79
C VAL A 158 21.93 -6.14 9.06
N PRO A 159 22.54 -6.35 10.25
CA PRO A 159 22.04 -5.80 11.51
C PRO A 159 22.01 -4.26 11.53
N PRO A 160 21.17 -3.64 12.39
CA PRO A 160 21.20 -2.20 12.63
C PRO A 160 22.58 -1.71 13.09
N GLN A 161 23.00 -0.52 12.66
CA GLN A 161 24.25 0.12 13.10
C GLN A 161 24.00 1.21 14.16
N SER A 162 25.02 1.54 14.96
CA SER A 162 24.94 2.51 16.08
C SER A 162 24.56 3.95 15.67
N GLY A 163 24.45 4.25 14.37
CA GLY A 163 23.98 5.55 13.85
C GLY A 163 22.60 5.51 13.16
N ASP A 164 21.95 4.34 13.11
CA ASP A 164 20.62 4.23 12.48
C ASP A 164 19.57 4.92 13.38
N LYS A 165 18.82 5.86 12.81
CA LYS A 165 17.68 6.48 13.49
C LYS A 165 16.63 5.40 13.76
N GLY A 166 16.37 5.13 15.04
CA GLY A 166 15.28 4.24 15.45
C GLY A 166 13.92 4.73 14.95
N GLN A 167 12.95 3.81 14.91
CA GLN A 167 11.54 4.15 14.67
C GLN A 167 10.76 3.86 15.95
N GLU A 168 10.13 4.89 16.52
CA GLU A 168 9.39 4.77 17.78
C GLU A 168 8.11 3.92 17.62
N ASP A 169 7.46 3.99 16.46
CA ASP A 169 6.23 3.25 16.16
C ASP A 169 6.42 2.33 14.94
N LEU A 170 6.97 1.14 15.20
CA LEU A 170 7.19 0.12 14.18
C LEU A 170 5.88 -0.35 13.53
N THR A 171 4.76 -0.35 14.27
CA THR A 171 3.45 -0.79 13.76
C THR A 171 3.02 0.13 12.63
N SER A 172 3.00 1.43 12.89
CA SER A 172 2.64 2.45 11.90
C SER A 172 3.62 2.45 10.72
N TYR A 173 4.92 2.36 11.00
CA TYR A 173 5.98 2.35 9.99
C TYR A 173 5.82 1.20 8.97
N PHE A 174 5.60 -0.03 9.44
CA PHE A 174 5.41 -1.18 8.57
C PHE A 174 4.01 -1.23 7.93
N LEU A 175 2.97 -0.71 8.60
CA LEU A 175 1.64 -0.61 8.02
C LEU A 175 1.60 0.33 6.81
N GLU A 176 2.20 1.53 6.92
CA GLU A 176 2.32 2.45 5.79
C GLU A 176 3.10 1.82 4.63
N ALA A 177 4.19 1.14 4.94
CA ALA A 177 5.00 0.44 3.93
C ALA A 177 4.17 -0.65 3.22
N LEU A 178 3.48 -1.51 3.96
CA LEU A 178 2.66 -2.59 3.41
C LEU A 178 1.55 -2.04 2.50
N LEU A 179 0.80 -1.03 2.95
CA LEU A 179 -0.26 -0.41 2.16
C LEU A 179 0.28 0.29 0.90
N LYS A 180 1.43 0.97 1.00
CA LYS A 180 2.10 1.58 -0.15
C LYS A 180 2.50 0.50 -1.17
N TYR A 181 3.18 -0.55 -0.73
CA TYR A 181 3.69 -1.61 -1.60
C TYR A 181 2.59 -2.42 -2.27
N MET A 182 1.47 -2.68 -1.57
CA MET A 182 0.29 -3.30 -2.17
C MET A 182 -0.24 -2.53 -3.40
N VAL A 183 -0.04 -1.21 -3.49
CA VAL A 183 -0.52 -0.36 -4.59
C VAL A 183 0.53 -0.19 -5.68
N ILE A 184 1.74 0.25 -5.32
CA ILE A 184 2.77 0.57 -6.33
C ILE A 184 3.28 -0.67 -7.08
N GLN A 185 2.99 -1.87 -6.57
CA GLN A 185 3.39 -3.13 -7.18
C GLN A 185 2.32 -3.72 -8.10
N VAL A 186 1.12 -3.14 -8.17
CA VAL A 186 -0.01 -3.69 -8.94
C VAL A 186 0.35 -3.93 -10.41
N LYS A 187 1.08 -3.00 -11.02
CA LYS A 187 1.57 -3.12 -12.40
C LYS A 187 3.01 -3.60 -12.51
N SER A 188 3.71 -3.81 -11.39
CA SER A 188 5.12 -4.21 -11.41
C SER A 188 5.35 -5.62 -11.97
N LEU A 189 4.36 -6.51 -11.85
CA LEU A 189 4.42 -7.84 -12.45
C LEU A 189 4.02 -7.77 -13.93
N GLU A 190 4.94 -8.14 -14.81
CA GLU A 190 4.70 -8.20 -16.25
C GLU A 190 3.97 -9.50 -16.60
N TRP A 191 2.65 -9.55 -16.38
CA TRP A 191 1.82 -10.69 -16.78
C TRP A 191 1.53 -10.69 -18.28
N LYS A 192 1.38 -11.88 -18.88
CA LYS A 192 0.82 -12.06 -20.23
C LYS A 192 -0.67 -11.68 -20.27
N ASN A 193 -1.42 -12.03 -19.22
CA ASN A 193 -2.82 -11.62 -19.05
C ASN A 193 -2.92 -10.45 -18.05
N LYS A 194 -3.34 -9.26 -18.52
CA LYS A 194 -3.50 -8.05 -17.71
C LYS A 194 -4.51 -8.22 -16.55
N GLU A 195 -5.50 -9.10 -16.67
CA GLU A 195 -6.48 -9.40 -15.60
C GLU A 195 -5.81 -9.92 -14.31
N ASN A 196 -4.63 -10.54 -14.43
CA ASN A 196 -3.89 -11.04 -13.27
C ASN A 196 -3.37 -9.93 -12.37
N GLN A 197 -3.24 -8.69 -12.87
CA GLN A 197 -2.87 -7.53 -12.04
C GLN A 197 -3.97 -7.20 -11.01
N GLU A 198 -5.22 -7.12 -11.47
CA GLU A 198 -6.41 -6.92 -10.61
C GLU A 198 -6.60 -8.06 -9.61
N LYS A 199 -6.42 -9.31 -10.06
CA LYS A 199 -6.46 -10.50 -9.19
C LYS A 199 -5.39 -10.46 -8.12
N GLY A 200 -4.17 -10.05 -8.47
CA GLY A 200 -3.05 -9.91 -7.55
C GLY A 200 -3.34 -8.88 -6.44
N PHE A 201 -3.80 -7.68 -6.81
CA PHE A 201 -4.20 -6.67 -5.81
C PHE A 201 -5.35 -7.17 -4.93
N SER A 202 -6.40 -7.72 -5.55
CA SER A 202 -7.56 -8.25 -4.84
C SER A 202 -7.18 -9.34 -3.83
N PHE A 203 -6.20 -10.18 -4.19
CA PHE A 203 -5.66 -11.22 -3.32
C PHE A 203 -4.94 -10.63 -2.10
N LEU A 204 -4.00 -9.69 -2.29
CA LEU A 204 -3.31 -9.02 -1.18
C LEU A 204 -4.30 -8.26 -0.30
N PHE A 205 -5.24 -7.54 -0.89
CA PHE A 205 -6.24 -6.76 -0.17
C PHE A 205 -7.20 -7.63 0.65
N SER A 206 -7.60 -8.78 0.12
CA SER A 206 -8.42 -9.75 0.86
C SER A 206 -7.67 -10.31 2.06
N ASN A 207 -6.37 -10.61 1.93
CA ASN A 207 -5.54 -11.04 3.05
C ASN A 207 -5.31 -9.91 4.06
N PHE A 208 -5.13 -8.67 3.60
CA PHE A 208 -5.04 -7.51 4.49
C PHE A 208 -6.31 -7.36 5.35
N LYS A 209 -7.49 -7.42 4.71
CA LYS A 209 -8.79 -7.43 5.41
C LYS A 209 -8.95 -8.60 6.37
N LYS A 210 -8.35 -9.76 6.06
CA LYS A 210 -8.46 -10.95 6.92
C LYS A 210 -7.57 -10.85 8.16
N TYR A 211 -6.33 -10.42 8.00
CA TYR A 211 -5.31 -10.55 9.06
C TYR A 211 -5.11 -9.28 9.88
N TYR A 212 -5.29 -8.09 9.29
CA TYR A 212 -4.96 -6.83 9.96
C TYR A 212 -6.21 -6.04 10.39
N LEU A 213 -7.25 -6.00 9.55
CA LEU A 213 -8.46 -5.23 9.83
C LEU A 213 -9.15 -5.56 11.16
N PRO A 214 -9.30 -6.83 11.59
CA PRO A 214 -9.94 -7.14 12.87
C PRO A 214 -9.25 -6.48 14.07
N SER A 215 -7.93 -6.33 13.99
CA SER A 215 -7.13 -5.67 15.03
C SER A 215 -7.20 -4.14 14.93
N ILE A 216 -7.21 -3.60 13.71
CA ILE A 216 -7.25 -2.14 13.48
C ILE A 216 -8.66 -1.59 13.78
N PHE A 217 -9.71 -2.28 13.34
CA PHE A 217 -11.12 -1.91 13.54
C PHE A 217 -11.91 -3.08 14.16
N PRO A 218 -11.81 -3.30 15.49
CA PRO A 218 -12.53 -4.40 16.17
C PRO A 218 -14.05 -4.34 16.03
N ASN A 219 -14.60 -3.14 15.89
CA ASN A 219 -16.04 -2.87 15.80
C ASN A 219 -16.56 -2.78 14.35
N ILE A 220 -15.79 -3.22 13.36
CA ILE A 220 -16.27 -3.25 11.99
C ILE A 220 -17.38 -4.31 11.88
N CYS A 221 -18.60 -3.93 11.50
CA CYS A 221 -19.72 -4.87 11.43
C CYS A 221 -19.36 -6.06 10.53
N LYS A 222 -19.24 -7.25 11.12
CA LYS A 222 -19.05 -8.52 10.40
C LYS A 222 -20.28 -8.90 9.54
N GLU A 223 -21.35 -8.14 9.65
CA GLU A 223 -22.64 -8.35 8.99
C GLU A 223 -22.55 -8.26 7.46
N THR A 224 -21.59 -7.53 6.89
CA THR A 224 -21.42 -7.42 5.42
C THR A 224 -20.96 -8.72 4.72
N SER A 225 -20.76 -9.81 5.46
CA SER A 225 -20.30 -11.10 4.94
C SER A 225 -21.36 -12.23 4.92
N LEU A 226 -22.60 -11.98 5.37
CA LEU A 226 -23.66 -12.99 5.35
C LEU A 226 -24.40 -13.00 3.98
N PRO A 227 -24.54 -14.17 3.30
CA PRO A 227 -25.28 -14.31 2.04
C PRO A 227 -26.79 -14.01 2.11
N GLY A 228 -27.33 -13.58 3.26
CA GLY A 228 -28.75 -13.33 3.47
C GLY A 228 -29.20 -11.86 3.36
N ILE A 229 -28.26 -10.92 3.21
CA ILE A 229 -28.59 -9.47 3.23
C ILE A 229 -29.33 -9.01 1.98
N SER A 230 -29.12 -9.66 0.82
CA SER A 230 -29.86 -9.32 -0.40
C SER A 230 -31.36 -9.59 -0.26
N THR A 231 -31.74 -10.62 0.50
CA THR A 231 -33.14 -10.95 0.75
C THR A 231 -33.74 -10.07 1.85
N PHE A 232 -32.95 -9.73 2.87
CA PHE A 232 -33.43 -8.93 4.00
C PHE A 232 -33.57 -7.44 3.65
N LEU A 233 -32.66 -6.86 2.86
CA LEU A 233 -32.77 -5.46 2.43
C LEU A 233 -33.78 -5.24 1.29
N SER A 234 -34.09 -6.28 0.51
CA SER A 234 -35.11 -6.24 -0.53
C SER A 234 -36.55 -6.32 0.03
N GLN A 235 -36.73 -6.67 1.30
CA GLN A 235 -38.04 -6.86 1.93
C GLN A 235 -38.40 -5.79 2.96
N ILE A 236 -37.56 -4.77 3.13
CA ILE A 236 -37.83 -3.64 4.02
C ILE A 236 -38.60 -2.57 3.20
N PRO A 237 -39.86 -2.24 3.55
CA PRO A 237 -40.60 -1.18 2.90
C PRO A 237 -39.86 0.16 3.04
N PRO A 238 -39.97 1.11 2.08
CA PRO A 238 -39.27 2.41 2.12
C PRO A 238 -39.49 3.23 3.41
N VAL A 239 -40.55 2.92 4.17
CA VAL A 239 -40.84 3.56 5.46
C VAL A 239 -40.00 3.00 6.61
N ALA A 240 -39.49 1.77 6.52
CA ALA A 240 -38.64 1.16 7.55
C ALA A 240 -37.14 1.50 7.39
N LEU A 241 -36.73 2.08 6.25
CA LEU A 241 -35.43 2.78 6.13
C LEU A 241 -35.36 4.02 7.03
N ALA A 242 -36.50 4.67 7.29
CA ALA A 242 -36.60 5.75 8.28
C ALA A 242 -36.59 5.23 9.73
N MET A 243 -36.85 3.94 9.99
CA MET A 243 -36.72 3.37 11.33
C MET A 243 -35.27 3.06 11.73
N PHE A 244 -34.35 2.95 10.76
CA PHE A 244 -32.90 2.99 11.04
C PHE A 244 -32.42 4.40 11.44
N GLU A 245 -33.24 5.45 11.29
CA GLU A 245 -32.95 6.80 11.81
C GLU A 245 -33.39 7.01 13.27
N THR A 246 -34.13 6.08 13.89
CA THR A 246 -34.63 6.24 15.27
C THR A 246 -33.73 5.67 16.38
N ASP A 247 -32.72 4.88 16.06
CA ASP A 247 -31.64 4.65 17.00
C ASP A 247 -30.64 5.79 16.84
N ILE A 248 -30.79 6.81 17.69
CA ILE A 248 -29.73 7.79 17.95
C ILE A 248 -28.41 7.00 17.99
N PRO A 249 -27.43 7.29 17.12
CA PRO A 249 -26.15 6.60 17.17
C PRO A 249 -25.69 6.70 18.62
N GLN A 250 -25.51 5.55 19.30
CA GLN A 250 -25.19 5.55 20.72
C GLN A 250 -24.14 6.62 20.97
N MET A 251 -24.47 7.59 21.83
CA MET A 251 -23.61 8.73 22.08
C MET A 251 -22.18 8.22 22.25
N ARG A 252 -21.26 8.72 21.41
CA ARG A 252 -19.84 8.33 21.42
C ARG A 252 -19.42 8.13 22.88
N PRO A 253 -19.00 6.92 23.30
CA PRO A 253 -18.47 6.73 24.64
C PRO A 253 -17.42 7.81 24.86
N LYS A 254 -17.54 8.60 25.93
CA LYS A 254 -16.66 9.77 26.11
C LYS A 254 -15.20 9.29 26.01
N PRO A 255 -14.44 9.76 25.01
CA PRO A 255 -13.06 9.33 24.84
C PRO A 255 -12.28 9.74 26.08
N HIS A 256 -11.67 8.75 26.73
CA HIS A 256 -10.83 8.99 27.91
C HIS A 256 -9.46 9.47 27.42
N TYR A 257 -9.31 10.79 27.32
CA TYR A 257 -8.04 11.42 26.97
C TYR A 257 -7.08 11.41 28.15
N VAL A 258 -5.86 10.96 27.91
CA VAL A 258 -4.74 11.01 28.85
C VAL A 258 -3.65 11.87 28.22
N ILE A 259 -3.04 12.74 29.02
CA ILE A 259 -1.87 13.50 28.58
C ILE A 259 -0.69 12.54 28.52
N VAL A 260 -0.11 12.35 27.33
CA VAL A 260 0.99 11.40 27.12
C VAL A 260 2.34 12.11 27.05
N LYS A 261 2.39 13.29 26.45
CA LYS A 261 3.62 14.07 26.29
C LYS A 261 3.26 15.55 26.23
N LYS A 262 4.17 16.43 26.63
CA LYS A 262 4.11 17.85 26.27
C LYS A 262 5.04 18.08 25.10
N ASP A 263 4.54 18.75 24.08
CA ASP A 263 5.34 19.14 22.92
C ASP A 263 6.54 19.97 23.39
N ALA A 264 7.73 19.65 22.89
CA ALA A 264 8.97 20.23 23.40
C ALA A 264 9.19 21.68 22.94
N GLU A 265 8.56 22.08 21.83
CA GLU A 265 8.71 23.43 21.24
C GLU A 265 7.56 24.35 21.67
N THR A 266 6.34 23.83 21.78
CA THR A 266 5.13 24.62 22.05
C THR A 266 4.62 24.46 23.49
N ASN A 267 5.17 23.53 24.27
CA ASN A 267 4.72 23.18 25.64
C ASN A 267 3.24 22.78 25.73
N GLU A 268 2.60 22.48 24.60
CA GLU A 268 1.21 22.04 24.53
C GLU A 268 1.08 20.57 24.96
N ALA A 269 0.03 20.29 25.73
CA ALA A 269 -0.26 18.92 26.15
C ALA A 269 -0.78 18.10 24.97
N ILE A 270 -0.09 17.02 24.64
CA ILE A 270 -0.51 16.02 23.65
C ILE A 270 -1.41 15.00 24.35
N TYR A 271 -2.69 15.02 24.01
CA TYR A 271 -3.71 14.11 24.52
C TYR A 271 -3.84 12.88 23.63
N CYS A 272 -3.90 11.69 24.23
CA CYS A 272 -4.16 10.42 23.53
C CYS A 272 -5.26 9.64 24.25
N THR A 273 -6.08 8.92 23.49
CA THR A 273 -7.04 7.96 24.05
C THR A 273 -6.35 6.63 24.34
N LYS A 274 -6.75 5.90 25.39
CA LYS A 274 -6.23 4.54 25.70
C LYS A 274 -6.60 3.47 24.65
N GLU A 275 -7.26 3.84 23.57
CA GLU A 275 -7.64 2.91 22.51
C GLU A 275 -6.40 2.43 21.72
N PRO A 276 -6.22 1.11 21.55
CA PRO A 276 -5.11 0.58 20.77
C PRO A 276 -5.30 0.90 19.28
N PHE A 277 -4.19 1.02 18.56
CA PHE A 277 -4.15 1.13 17.09
C PHE A 277 -4.85 2.37 16.47
N ILE A 278 -5.07 3.45 17.22
CA ILE A 278 -5.64 4.71 16.66
C ILE A 278 -4.84 5.21 15.46
N LYS A 279 -3.51 5.29 15.56
CA LYS A 279 -2.64 5.68 14.44
C LYS A 279 -2.81 4.76 13.22
N ALA A 280 -2.94 3.45 13.44
CA ALA A 280 -3.18 2.49 12.36
C ALA A 280 -4.54 2.73 11.66
N ARG A 281 -5.60 3.06 12.42
CA ARG A 281 -6.91 3.42 11.84
C ARG A 281 -6.77 4.65 10.95
N VAL A 282 -6.10 5.69 11.45
CA VAL A 282 -5.84 6.94 10.70
C VAL A 282 -5.06 6.67 9.43
N ILE A 283 -4.04 5.81 9.48
CA ILE A 283 -3.25 5.40 8.31
C ILE A 283 -4.14 4.72 7.26
N VAL A 284 -4.95 3.75 7.65
CA VAL A 284 -5.84 3.03 6.71
C VAL A 284 -6.87 3.97 6.09
N ILE A 285 -7.50 4.83 6.91
CA ILE A 285 -8.48 5.82 6.42
C ILE A 285 -7.81 6.78 5.43
N ARG A 286 -6.67 7.35 5.79
CA ARG A 286 -5.92 8.28 4.93
C ARG A 286 -5.51 7.62 3.62
N TRP A 287 -5.06 6.37 3.67
CA TRP A 287 -4.72 5.57 2.50
C TRP A 287 -5.92 5.37 1.58
N LEU A 288 -7.07 4.94 2.10
CA LEU A 288 -8.29 4.76 1.29
C LEU A 288 -8.79 6.06 0.67
N VAL A 289 -8.75 7.15 1.44
CA VAL A 289 -9.15 8.48 0.95
C VAL A 289 -8.22 8.97 -0.17
N SER A 290 -6.94 8.61 -0.15
CA SER A 290 -5.96 9.05 -1.17
C SER A 290 -6.30 8.59 -2.58
N PHE A 291 -7.09 7.52 -2.73
CA PHE A 291 -7.54 7.08 -4.04
C PHE A 291 -8.67 7.93 -4.59
N TRP A 292 -9.34 8.78 -3.83
CA TRP A 292 -10.48 9.57 -4.32
C TRP A 292 -10.20 11.06 -4.32
N LEU A 293 -9.34 11.52 -3.40
CA LEU A 293 -8.83 12.87 -3.41
C LEU A 293 -7.50 12.91 -4.18
N GLU A 294 -7.58 12.99 -5.51
CA GLU A 294 -6.38 13.37 -6.26
C GLU A 294 -5.94 14.78 -5.83
N PRO A 295 -4.62 15.04 -5.71
CA PRO A 295 -4.16 16.40 -5.82
C PRO A 295 -4.48 16.84 -7.24
N LYS A 296 -5.52 17.65 -7.42
CA LYS A 296 -5.77 18.32 -8.70
C LYS A 296 -4.42 18.85 -9.19
N PRO A 297 -3.94 18.49 -10.39
CA PRO A 297 -2.80 19.19 -10.96
C PRO A 297 -3.18 20.66 -10.90
N HIS A 298 -2.28 21.50 -10.39
CA HIS A 298 -2.52 22.93 -10.44
C HIS A 298 -2.69 23.26 -11.92
N THR A 299 -3.94 23.40 -12.37
CA THR A 299 -4.28 24.13 -13.58
C THR A 299 -3.44 25.40 -13.51
N GLY A 300 -2.55 25.55 -14.49
CA GLY A 300 -1.32 26.32 -14.40
C GLY A 300 -1.49 27.62 -13.62
N SER A 301 -0.48 27.98 -12.83
CA SER A 301 -0.47 29.16 -11.96
C SER A 301 -1.23 30.32 -12.61
N HIS A 302 -2.51 30.48 -12.24
CA HIS A 302 -3.23 31.68 -12.54
C HIS A 302 -2.66 32.68 -11.55
N ILE A 303 -1.58 33.35 -11.96
CA ILE A 303 -0.98 34.46 -11.24
C ILE A 303 -2.10 35.50 -11.11
N PRO A 304 -2.67 35.72 -9.91
CA PRO A 304 -3.64 36.79 -9.72
C PRO A 304 -2.83 38.09 -9.69
N GLY A 305 -2.87 38.88 -10.76
CA GLY A 305 -2.17 40.18 -10.79
C GLY A 305 -1.68 40.66 -12.14
N MET A 306 -2.35 40.32 -13.25
CA MET A 306 -2.05 40.94 -14.56
C MET A 306 -2.98 42.10 -14.93
N GLU A 307 -3.61 42.73 -13.94
CA GLU A 307 -4.13 44.09 -14.09
C GLU A 307 -3.66 44.92 -12.90
N GLY A 308 -3.06 46.05 -13.22
CA GLY A 308 -2.11 46.75 -12.36
C GLY A 308 -2.69 47.26 -11.04
N GLU A 309 -1.92 47.09 -9.98
CA GLU A 309 -1.53 48.17 -9.07
C GLU A 309 -0.51 47.66 -8.04
N ASN A 310 0.59 48.40 -7.92
CA ASN A 310 1.46 48.50 -6.73
C ASN A 310 2.15 47.21 -6.21
N VAL A 311 3.28 46.86 -6.84
CA VAL A 311 4.25 45.88 -6.32
C VAL A 311 4.87 46.36 -4.99
N PRO A 312 4.96 45.53 -3.94
CA PRO A 312 5.56 45.92 -2.66
C PRO A 312 7.06 46.26 -2.76
N LYS A 313 7.47 47.34 -2.08
CA LYS A 313 8.84 47.94 -2.08
C LYS A 313 10.01 47.00 -1.74
N ASN A 314 9.72 45.79 -1.26
CA ASN A 314 10.73 44.78 -0.91
C ASN A 314 11.29 44.07 -2.15
N ILE A 315 10.51 43.96 -3.23
CA ILE A 315 10.90 43.28 -4.48
C ILE A 315 11.74 44.21 -5.37
N GLN A 316 11.44 45.52 -5.39
CA GLN A 316 12.26 46.52 -6.10
C GLN A 316 13.69 46.62 -5.53
N ARG A 317 13.86 46.40 -4.22
CA ARG A 317 15.17 46.50 -3.56
C ARG A 317 16.08 45.29 -3.83
N ALA A 318 15.50 44.11 -4.07
CA ALA A 318 16.23 42.90 -4.47
C ALA A 318 16.69 42.94 -5.94
N ALA A 319 15.86 43.51 -6.83
CA ALA A 319 16.21 43.65 -8.25
C ALA A 319 17.32 44.71 -8.48
N ALA A 320 17.33 45.80 -7.70
CA ALA A 320 18.37 46.84 -7.80
C ALA A 320 19.75 46.38 -7.28
N SER A 321 19.83 45.37 -6.42
CA SER A 321 21.09 44.80 -5.91
C SER A 321 21.75 43.81 -6.88
N MET A 322 21.02 43.31 -7.87
CA MET A 322 21.52 42.35 -8.86
C MET A 322 22.00 43.04 -10.15
N ALA A 323 21.66 44.32 -10.36
CA ALA A 323 22.05 45.11 -11.52
C ALA A 323 23.35 45.92 -11.36
N SER A 324 24.06 45.80 -10.23
CA SER A 324 25.28 46.57 -9.93
C SER A 324 26.56 45.71 -9.85
N ARG A 325 26.57 44.52 -10.48
CA ARG A 325 27.76 43.64 -10.48
C ARG A 325 28.17 43.12 -11.86
N GLU A 326 27.90 43.89 -12.91
CA GLU A 326 28.46 43.65 -14.25
C GLU A 326 29.07 44.94 -14.81
N GLU A 327 30.31 45.23 -14.37
CA GLU A 327 31.31 46.09 -15.02
C GLU A 327 32.52 46.02 -14.07
N SER A 328 33.58 45.26 -14.34
CA SER A 328 34.72 45.70 -15.17
C SER A 328 35.74 44.57 -15.34
N LYS A 329 36.37 44.53 -16.52
CA LYS A 329 37.31 43.50 -17.03
C LYS A 329 38.76 44.05 -17.05
N ASN A 330 39.74 43.14 -17.02
CA ASN A 330 41.22 43.27 -17.25
C ASN A 330 42.03 43.77 -16.02
N ASP A 331 43.28 43.38 -15.72
CA ASP A 331 44.42 42.88 -16.51
C ASP A 331 45.52 42.16 -15.64
N SER A 332 46.41 41.46 -16.35
CA SER A 332 47.74 40.83 -16.14
C SER A 332 48.64 40.89 -14.86
N THR A 333 49.32 39.74 -14.64
CA THR A 333 50.75 39.46 -14.26
C THR A 333 51.39 39.65 -12.86
N ASP A 334 52.13 38.58 -12.49
CA ASP A 334 53.43 38.43 -11.77
C ASP A 334 53.55 38.25 -10.21
N LYS A 335 54.10 37.06 -9.86
CA LYS A 335 55.11 36.68 -8.81
C LYS A 335 54.95 36.89 -7.28
N GLN A 336 54.99 35.74 -6.59
CA GLN A 336 56.01 35.26 -5.61
C GLN A 336 55.94 35.61 -4.08
N ASP A 337 56.13 34.54 -3.29
CA ASP A 337 56.70 34.36 -1.93
C ASP A 337 55.83 34.28 -0.62
N ARG A 338 55.82 33.04 -0.09
CA ARG A 338 56.16 32.53 1.28
C ARG A 338 55.33 32.82 2.56
N ASN A 339 54.83 31.70 3.12
CA ASN A 339 54.85 31.18 4.52
C ASN A 339 54.41 32.04 5.72
N ALA A 340 53.35 31.60 6.44
CA ALA A 340 53.42 30.93 7.76
C ALA A 340 52.01 30.51 8.30
N GLU A 341 51.95 29.27 8.83
CA GLU A 341 50.98 28.46 9.63
C GLU A 341 49.86 29.11 10.50
N PRO A 342 48.93 28.35 11.16
CA PRO A 342 48.46 26.95 10.96
C PRO A 342 46.91 26.74 10.99
N GLU A 343 46.50 25.56 10.50
CA GLU A 343 45.34 24.72 10.88
C GLU A 343 43.94 25.32 11.12
N GLN A 344 43.10 25.23 10.08
CA GLN A 344 41.65 25.04 10.25
C GLN A 344 41.18 24.02 9.19
N SER A 345 41.09 22.74 9.59
CA SER A 345 40.66 21.66 8.70
C SER A 345 39.16 21.79 8.41
N HIS A 346 38.88 22.31 7.21
CA HIS A 346 37.54 22.46 6.67
C HIS A 346 36.88 21.10 6.44
N SER A 347 35.71 20.95 7.06
CA SER A 347 34.73 19.91 6.77
C SER A 347 34.18 20.10 5.37
N ASN A 348 34.39 19.13 4.48
CA ASN A 348 33.62 19.02 3.24
C ASN A 348 32.35 18.21 3.55
N THR A 349 31.29 18.91 3.96
CA THR A 349 29.93 18.36 3.97
C THR A 349 29.45 18.33 2.52
N SER A 350 29.55 17.18 1.86
CA SER A 350 28.83 16.91 0.61
C SER A 350 27.47 16.33 0.98
N THR A 351 26.47 17.19 1.13
CA THR A 351 25.06 16.80 1.15
C THR A 351 24.66 16.40 -0.27
N LEU A 352 24.85 15.12 -0.59
CA LEU A 352 24.12 14.43 -1.65
C LEU A 352 22.64 14.42 -1.26
N THR A 353 21.89 15.38 -1.81
CA THR A 353 20.44 15.34 -1.79
C THR A 353 19.96 14.16 -2.63
N GLU A 354 18.99 13.43 -2.07
CA GLU A 354 18.33 12.29 -2.69
C GLU A 354 17.72 12.71 -4.02
N ARG A 355 18.20 12.13 -5.12
CA ARG A 355 17.49 12.18 -6.40
C ARG A 355 16.26 11.29 -6.29
N GLU A 356 15.10 11.90 -6.11
CA GLU A 356 13.82 11.25 -6.44
C GLU A 356 13.75 11.02 -7.97
N PRO A 357 13.20 9.89 -8.45
CA PRO A 357 12.99 9.69 -9.87
C PRO A 357 11.90 10.66 -10.34
N SER A 358 12.26 11.58 -11.24
CA SER A 358 11.32 12.50 -11.87
C SER A 358 10.37 11.75 -12.81
N SER A 359 9.07 11.75 -12.49
CA SER A 359 8.01 11.36 -13.42
C SER A 359 7.40 12.61 -14.06
N SER A 360 7.88 13.00 -15.23
CA SER A 360 7.17 13.96 -16.08
C SER A 360 7.48 13.70 -17.56
N SER A 361 6.49 13.17 -18.28
CA SER A 361 6.24 13.44 -19.70
C SER A 361 4.85 12.94 -20.04
N LEU A 362 3.94 13.88 -20.25
CA LEU A 362 2.58 13.69 -20.76
C LEU A 362 2.65 13.55 -22.28
N CYS A 363 2.16 12.44 -22.83
CA CYS A 363 1.64 12.36 -24.19
C CYS A 363 0.50 11.33 -24.22
N SER A 364 -0.62 11.78 -24.81
CA SER A 364 -1.88 11.08 -25.02
C SER A 364 -1.73 9.80 -25.84
N ILE A 365 -2.11 8.67 -25.26
CA ILE A 365 -2.67 7.48 -25.94
C ILE A 365 -3.80 7.00 -25.02
N ASP A 366 -5.02 7.35 -25.38
CA ASP A 366 -6.24 7.20 -24.57
C ASP A 366 -6.74 5.74 -24.43
N GLU A 367 -5.87 4.72 -24.48
CA GLU A 367 -6.34 3.33 -24.36
C GLU A 367 -5.39 2.27 -23.72
N GLU A 368 -4.19 2.59 -23.20
CA GLU A 368 -3.28 1.50 -22.75
C GLU A 368 -2.69 1.51 -21.34
N HIS A 369 -2.84 2.57 -20.52
CA HIS A 369 -2.21 2.58 -19.20
C HIS A 369 -3.13 3.13 -18.10
N LEU A 370 -3.96 2.27 -17.52
CA LEU A 370 -4.52 2.59 -16.21
C LEU A 370 -3.38 2.82 -15.22
N THR A 371 -3.39 3.92 -14.47
CA THR A 371 -2.48 4.17 -13.34
C THR A 371 -2.71 3.12 -12.25
N ASP A 372 -1.74 2.89 -11.36
CA ASP A 372 -1.92 1.96 -10.23
C ASP A 372 -3.17 2.31 -9.40
N ILE A 373 -3.45 3.61 -9.29
CA ILE A 373 -4.63 4.17 -8.61
C ILE A 373 -5.93 3.71 -9.28
N GLU A 374 -6.00 3.75 -10.61
CA GLU A 374 -7.20 3.36 -11.35
C GLU A 374 -7.50 1.86 -11.23
N ILE A 375 -6.47 1.01 -11.22
CA ILE A 375 -6.67 -0.43 -10.98
C ILE A 375 -7.23 -0.65 -9.57
N VAL A 376 -6.71 0.05 -8.57
CA VAL A 376 -7.21 -0.03 -7.20
C VAL A 376 -8.65 0.50 -7.09
N ARG A 377 -8.98 1.64 -7.72
CA ARG A 377 -10.34 2.18 -7.80
C ARG A 377 -11.30 1.20 -8.45
N LYS A 378 -10.89 0.55 -9.55
CA LYS A 378 -11.67 -0.47 -10.25
C LYS A 378 -11.97 -1.65 -9.32
N VAL A 379 -10.96 -2.15 -8.59
CA VAL A 379 -11.18 -3.24 -7.61
C VAL A 379 -12.11 -2.81 -6.48
N PHE A 380 -11.96 -1.60 -5.91
CA PHE A 380 -12.86 -1.10 -4.87
C PHE A 380 -14.30 -0.92 -5.35
N SER A 381 -14.48 -0.56 -6.62
CA SER A 381 -15.81 -0.33 -7.23
C SER A 381 -16.42 -1.60 -7.83
N SER A 382 -15.64 -2.67 -8.00
CA SER A 382 -16.06 -3.89 -8.73
C SER A 382 -17.12 -4.74 -8.01
N LYS A 383 -17.23 -4.67 -6.68
CA LYS A 383 -18.11 -5.54 -5.88
C LYS A 383 -18.80 -4.75 -4.78
N ARG A 384 -20.09 -5.02 -4.55
CA ARG A 384 -20.87 -4.47 -3.42
C ARG A 384 -20.15 -4.65 -2.08
N SER A 385 -19.49 -5.79 -1.86
CA SER A 385 -18.74 -6.04 -0.62
C SER A 385 -17.55 -5.09 -0.41
N ASN A 386 -16.88 -4.66 -1.50
CA ASN A 386 -15.74 -3.74 -1.42
C ASN A 386 -16.21 -2.30 -1.18
N VAL A 387 -17.32 -1.92 -1.81
CA VAL A 387 -18.00 -0.67 -1.54
C VAL A 387 -18.45 -0.60 -0.08
N ASN A 388 -19.21 -1.60 0.39
CA ASN A 388 -19.73 -1.62 1.75
C ASN A 388 -18.57 -1.51 2.77
N PHE A 389 -17.46 -2.18 2.49
CA PHE A 389 -16.23 -2.04 3.25
C PHE A 389 -15.71 -0.59 3.25
N LEU A 390 -15.58 0.05 2.08
CA LEU A 390 -15.09 1.43 1.97
C LEU A 390 -15.98 2.41 2.76
N THR A 391 -17.30 2.32 2.56
CA THR A 391 -18.28 3.13 3.28
C THR A 391 -18.21 2.90 4.79
N GLU A 392 -18.06 1.65 5.24
CA GLU A 392 -17.91 1.35 6.67
C GLU A 392 -16.61 1.92 7.24
N ILE A 393 -15.47 1.84 6.53
CA ILE A 393 -14.23 2.48 7.01
C ILE A 393 -14.37 4.00 7.08
N PHE A 394 -15.08 4.61 6.13
CA PHE A 394 -15.38 6.04 6.18
C PHE A 394 -16.31 6.38 7.35
N ARG A 395 -17.28 5.53 7.67
CA ARG A 395 -18.11 5.67 8.88
C ARG A 395 -17.25 5.60 10.14
N GLN A 396 -16.31 4.66 10.21
CA GLN A 396 -15.36 4.53 11.33
C GLN A 396 -14.47 5.77 11.50
N ALA A 397 -14.19 6.52 10.43
CA ALA A 397 -13.46 7.78 10.54
C ALA A 397 -14.19 8.79 11.43
N PHE A 398 -15.52 8.85 11.39
CA PHE A 398 -16.32 9.74 12.25
C PHE A 398 -16.38 9.29 13.72
N LEU A 399 -15.97 8.05 13.99
CA LEU A 399 -15.82 7.52 15.35
C LEU A 399 -14.43 7.81 15.95
N LEU A 400 -13.47 8.31 15.16
CA LEU A 400 -12.15 8.66 15.67
C LEU A 400 -12.22 9.79 16.74
N PRO A 401 -11.25 9.82 17.67
CA PRO A 401 -11.10 10.94 18.61
C PRO A 401 -10.95 12.27 17.87
N ILE A 402 -11.39 13.36 18.50
CA ILE A 402 -11.44 14.69 17.84
C ILE A 402 -10.05 15.24 17.51
N CYS A 403 -9.00 14.77 18.19
CA CYS A 403 -7.61 15.09 17.84
C CYS A 403 -7.23 14.60 16.43
N GLU A 404 -7.92 13.58 15.91
CA GLU A 404 -7.75 13.05 14.55
C GLU A 404 -8.73 13.66 13.53
N ALA A 405 -9.30 14.84 13.82
CA ALA A 405 -10.25 15.53 12.94
C ALA A 405 -9.70 15.78 11.52
N ALA A 406 -8.38 15.81 11.32
CA ALA A 406 -7.78 15.88 10.00
C ALA A 406 -8.18 14.70 9.09
N ALA A 407 -8.24 13.47 9.63
CA ALA A 407 -8.70 12.30 8.89
C ALA A 407 -10.21 12.39 8.57
N MET A 408 -11.01 12.84 9.54
CA MET A 408 -12.46 13.05 9.37
C MET A 408 -12.75 14.05 8.23
N ARG A 409 -12.06 15.20 8.23
CA ARG A 409 -12.22 16.23 7.18
C ARG A 409 -11.90 15.71 5.79
N LYS A 410 -10.89 14.84 5.66
CA LYS A 410 -10.55 14.20 4.38
C LYS A 410 -11.68 13.29 3.90
N VAL A 411 -12.30 12.50 4.78
CA VAL A 411 -13.46 11.68 4.43
C VAL A 411 -14.66 12.53 4.00
N VAL A 412 -14.95 13.63 4.72
CA VAL A 412 -16.00 14.58 4.33
C VAL A 412 -15.75 15.12 2.92
N LYS A 413 -14.50 15.47 2.60
CA LYS A 413 -14.14 15.95 1.26
C LYS A 413 -14.41 14.91 0.16
N VAL A 414 -14.16 13.63 0.43
CA VAL A 414 -14.49 12.55 -0.53
C VAL A 414 -15.99 12.49 -0.78
N TYR A 415 -16.80 12.51 0.28
CA TYR A 415 -18.26 12.51 0.13
C TYR A 415 -18.77 13.76 -0.61
N GLN A 416 -18.19 14.94 -0.35
CA GLN A 416 -18.52 16.15 -1.09
C GLN A 416 -18.23 16.00 -2.58
N GLU A 417 -17.06 15.48 -2.95
CA GLU A 417 -16.70 15.25 -4.36
C GLU A 417 -17.62 14.21 -5.01
N TRP A 418 -17.95 13.11 -4.34
CA TRP A 418 -18.88 12.11 -4.89
C TRP A 418 -20.32 12.61 -5.05
N ILE A 419 -20.81 13.46 -4.13
CA ILE A 419 -22.15 14.04 -4.22
C ILE A 419 -22.23 15.07 -5.35
N GLN A 420 -21.14 15.81 -5.59
CA GLN A 420 -21.05 16.83 -6.63
C GLN A 420 -20.73 16.28 -8.03
N GLN A 421 -20.22 15.05 -8.13
CA GLN A 421 -19.95 14.39 -9.40
C GLN A 421 -21.26 14.00 -10.12
N GLU A 422 -21.35 14.30 -11.42
CA GLU A 422 -22.50 13.94 -12.26
C GLU A 422 -22.62 12.42 -12.40
N ASP A 423 -21.51 11.71 -12.66
CA ASP A 423 -21.48 10.25 -12.66
C ASP A 423 -21.16 9.73 -11.25
N LYS A 424 -22.23 9.57 -10.45
CA LYS A 424 -22.11 9.02 -9.09
C LYS A 424 -21.52 7.61 -9.13
N PRO A 425 -20.65 7.21 -8.18
CA PRO A 425 -20.21 5.83 -8.07
C PRO A 425 -21.40 4.87 -8.05
N LEU A 426 -21.29 3.69 -8.68
CA LEU A 426 -22.41 2.75 -8.88
C LEU A 426 -23.23 2.44 -7.63
N PHE A 427 -22.61 2.48 -6.45
CA PHE A 427 -23.29 2.23 -5.18
C PHE A 427 -24.03 3.42 -4.57
N MET A 428 -23.80 4.61 -5.10
CA MET A 428 -24.53 5.84 -4.77
C MET A 428 -25.64 6.13 -5.77
N LYS A 429 -25.72 5.37 -6.86
CA LYS A 429 -26.89 5.35 -7.74
C LYS A 429 -28.03 4.62 -7.02
N GLU A 430 -29.25 5.09 -7.21
CA GLU A 430 -30.44 4.39 -6.71
C GLU A 430 -30.48 2.97 -7.33
N PRO A 431 -30.91 1.94 -6.58
CA PRO A 431 -31.11 0.61 -7.16
C PRO A 431 -32.03 0.75 -8.38
N GLU A 432 -31.60 0.28 -9.55
CA GLU A 432 -32.48 0.25 -10.72
C GLU A 432 -33.76 -0.51 -10.32
N GLU A 433 -34.90 0.17 -10.40
CA GLU A 433 -36.19 -0.48 -10.22
C GLU A 433 -36.25 -1.62 -11.22
N ILE A 434 -36.24 -2.86 -10.72
CA ILE A 434 -36.56 -4.02 -11.55
C ILE A 434 -38.00 -3.76 -12.01
N MET A 435 -38.16 -3.22 -13.22
CA MET A 435 -39.45 -3.19 -13.91
C MET A 435 -39.89 -4.65 -14.00
N GLN A 436 -40.72 -5.06 -13.05
CA GLN A 436 -41.63 -6.17 -13.23
C GLN A 436 -42.46 -5.79 -14.46
N CYS A 437 -42.15 -6.42 -15.60
CA CYS A 437 -43.02 -6.41 -16.76
C CYS A 437 -44.33 -7.09 -16.36
N THR A 438 -45.25 -6.30 -15.83
CA THR A 438 -46.68 -6.61 -15.77
C THR A 438 -47.42 -5.52 -16.53
N ALA A 439 -47.64 -5.78 -17.82
CA ALA A 439 -48.74 -5.24 -18.63
C ALA A 439 -48.78 -6.12 -19.89
N VAL A 440 -49.63 -7.15 -19.94
CA VAL A 440 -51.01 -7.10 -20.44
C VAL A 440 -51.03 -6.71 -21.92
N ASP A 441 -51.08 -7.71 -22.79
CA ASP A 441 -51.79 -7.60 -24.06
C ASP A 441 -53.04 -8.47 -23.96
N CYS A 442 -54.18 -7.78 -23.98
CA CYS A 442 -55.48 -8.36 -24.23
C CYS A 442 -55.59 -8.55 -25.74
N ASP A 443 -55.92 -9.76 -26.21
CA ASP A 443 -56.70 -9.87 -27.42
C ASP A 443 -57.80 -10.92 -27.22
N GLU A 444 -59.03 -10.47 -27.46
CA GLU A 444 -60.25 -11.27 -27.40
C GLU A 444 -60.25 -12.24 -28.57
N ASN A 445 -60.57 -13.51 -28.32
CA ASN A 445 -61.39 -14.28 -29.24
C ASN A 445 -62.23 -15.31 -28.47
N VAL A 446 -63.52 -15.05 -28.55
CA VAL A 446 -64.65 -15.87 -28.13
C VAL A 446 -64.69 -17.15 -28.97
N ASP A 447 -64.78 -18.34 -28.37
CA ASP A 447 -65.94 -19.22 -28.61
C ASP A 447 -66.00 -20.50 -27.76
N HIS A 448 -67.25 -20.88 -27.55
CA HIS A 448 -67.86 -21.99 -26.81
C HIS A 448 -67.21 -23.39 -26.84
N ASN A 449 -67.22 -24.08 -25.68
CA ASN A 449 -68.03 -25.28 -25.35
C ASN A 449 -67.33 -26.31 -24.42
N SER A 450 -68.00 -26.60 -23.30
CA SER A 450 -68.15 -27.88 -22.58
C SER A 450 -67.16 -29.03 -22.80
N SER A 451 -66.56 -29.54 -21.71
CA SER A 451 -66.92 -30.87 -21.16
C SER A 451 -66.13 -31.19 -19.89
N GLU A 452 -66.85 -31.63 -18.87
CA GLU A 452 -66.34 -32.40 -17.73
C GLU A 452 -65.55 -33.63 -18.18
N LYS A 453 -64.50 -34.00 -17.43
CA LYS A 453 -64.39 -35.26 -16.65
C LYS A 453 -62.96 -35.45 -16.18
N GLY A 454 -62.81 -35.71 -14.88
CA GLY A 454 -61.53 -36.01 -14.25
C GLY A 454 -60.98 -37.40 -14.56
N LYS A 455 -59.80 -37.65 -14.01
CA LYS A 455 -59.41 -38.92 -13.40
C LYS A 455 -58.08 -38.77 -12.65
N GLU A 456 -58.12 -39.15 -11.39
CA GLU A 456 -56.98 -39.57 -10.58
C GLU A 456 -56.27 -40.81 -11.17
N ARG A 457 -55.11 -41.09 -10.55
CA ARG A 457 -54.23 -42.28 -10.60
C ARG A 457 -53.06 -42.11 -11.57
N GLU A 458 -51.82 -42.36 -11.16
CA GLU A 458 -51.28 -43.23 -10.09
C GLU A 458 -49.93 -42.69 -9.60
#